data_AF-A0A925VAB2-F1
#
_entry.id   AF-A0A925VAB2-F1
#
_cell.length_a   1.000
_cell.length_b   1.000
_cell.length_c   1.000
_cell.angle_alpha   90.00
_cell.angle_beta   90.00
_cell.angle_gamma   90.00
#
_symmetry.space_group_name_H-M   'P 1'
#
loop_
_entity.id
_entity.type
_entity.pdbx_description
1 polymer ?
#
loop_
_entity_poly.entity_id
_entity_poly.type
_entity_poly.pdbx_seq_one_letter_code
_entity_poly.pdbx_strand_id
1 'polypeptide(L)'
;MRASILPVTLVLACAADGGDATATDIGSSSAELGTSPTTTMGGTVATTASSTDPSTTDASTSVNPTTGSSSDEGSGDDASTTGSTALGCDDTDLLVCEDFEAARIGAYPEGWDKRATGTWLGNTMGVADDDAYRGTHSLRIAGGENGAQWLSYVGGLGELATAHWGRMFVKVQTPAPWPGEGVLHGDLFEARGPFGEGNTNSVRWGIVENTQQRFQWIYNVQRSSNEFGTGTDYVYEWDGEWFCMEWHHDQTTQEATLWLDGVEVEAITQDASMNPEIPIYGDISVGWANYQIANPEFVVHIDEVALDDARIGCDGL
;
A
#
# COMPACT_ATOMS: atom_id res chain seq x y z
N MET A 1 -30.96 17.29 31.74
CA MET A 1 -31.22 16.00 31.06
C MET A 1 -30.05 15.75 30.13
N ARG A 2 -29.17 14.81 30.46
CA ARG A 2 -28.04 14.42 29.59
C ARG A 2 -28.56 13.36 28.63
N ALA A 3 -28.59 13.68 27.34
CA ALA A 3 -28.87 12.69 26.30
C ALA A 3 -27.60 11.87 26.09
N SER A 4 -27.67 10.57 26.40
CA SER A 4 -26.69 9.59 25.93
C SER A 4 -26.99 9.33 24.46
N ILE A 5 -26.01 9.59 23.60
CA ILE A 5 -26.03 9.17 22.20
C ILE A 5 -25.25 7.86 22.18
N LEU A 6 -25.94 6.75 21.86
CA LEU A 6 -25.28 5.49 21.54
C LEU A 6 -24.58 5.61 20.19
N PRO A 7 -23.34 5.11 20.03
CA PRO A 7 -22.78 4.90 18.71
C PRO A 7 -23.56 3.79 18.01
N VAL A 8 -24.01 4.06 16.78
CA VAL A 8 -24.58 3.07 15.87
C VAL A 8 -23.43 2.55 15.02
N THR A 9 -22.97 1.34 15.31
CA THR A 9 -22.01 0.62 14.46
C THR A 9 -22.72 0.15 13.20
N LEU A 10 -22.40 0.74 12.05
CA LEU A 10 -22.93 0.33 10.76
C LEU A 10 -22.03 -0.78 10.20
N VAL A 11 -22.47 -2.03 10.32
CA VAL A 11 -21.81 -3.16 9.63
C VAL A 11 -22.20 -3.08 8.15
N LEU A 12 -21.31 -2.58 7.30
CA LEU A 12 -21.50 -2.57 5.85
C LEU A 12 -21.02 -3.92 5.29
N ALA A 13 -21.93 -4.89 5.22
CA ALA A 13 -21.69 -6.10 4.44
C ALA A 13 -21.85 -5.76 2.95
N CYS A 14 -20.77 -5.81 2.18
CA CYS A 14 -20.82 -5.88 0.72
C CYS A 14 -21.40 -7.24 0.31
N ALA A 15 -22.72 -7.36 0.32
CA ALA A 15 -23.40 -8.54 -0.21
C ALA A 15 -23.45 -8.44 -1.74
N ALA A 16 -22.81 -9.40 -2.42
CA ALA A 16 -22.98 -9.62 -3.84
C ALA A 16 -24.44 -10.06 -4.12
N ASP A 17 -25.13 -9.34 -5.00
CA ASP A 17 -26.47 -9.72 -5.49
C ASP A 17 -26.40 -11.05 -6.25
N GLY A 18 -26.98 -12.09 -5.64
CA GLY A 18 -27.21 -13.38 -6.25
C GLY A 18 -28.35 -13.32 -7.27
N GLY A 19 -28.01 -13.12 -8.54
CA GLY A 19 -28.92 -13.29 -9.67
C GLY A 19 -29.12 -14.76 -10.02
N ASP A 20 -30.27 -15.30 -9.61
CA ASP A 20 -30.82 -16.59 -10.01
C ASP A 20 -31.15 -16.57 -11.52
N ALA A 21 -30.49 -17.39 -12.33
CA ALA A 21 -30.81 -17.59 -13.73
C ALA A 21 -30.82 -19.07 -14.08
N THR A 22 -32.05 -19.56 -14.18
CA THR A 22 -32.54 -20.82 -14.71
C THR A 22 -31.76 -21.39 -15.90
N ALA A 23 -31.44 -22.68 -15.78
CA ALA A 23 -30.98 -23.55 -16.86
C ALA A 23 -31.96 -23.55 -18.05
N THR A 24 -31.44 -23.31 -19.25
CA THR A 24 -32.06 -23.82 -20.48
C THR A 24 -30.97 -24.37 -21.39
N ASP A 25 -31.04 -25.69 -21.55
CA ASP A 25 -30.32 -26.55 -22.47
C ASP A 25 -30.76 -26.28 -23.91
N ILE A 26 -29.86 -25.81 -24.78
CA ILE A 26 -30.00 -25.90 -26.25
C ILE A 26 -28.63 -26.06 -26.92
N GLY A 27 -28.40 -27.24 -27.52
CA GLY A 27 -27.99 -27.33 -28.92
C GLY A 27 -26.49 -27.27 -29.23
N SER A 28 -25.88 -28.45 -29.27
CA SER A 28 -24.63 -28.70 -29.96
C SER A 28 -24.81 -28.59 -31.48
N SER A 29 -24.03 -27.73 -32.15
CA SER A 29 -23.73 -27.86 -33.58
C SER A 29 -22.33 -27.38 -33.92
N SER A 30 -21.66 -28.25 -34.65
CA SER A 30 -20.32 -28.21 -35.22
C SER A 30 -20.24 -27.38 -36.50
N ALA A 31 -19.14 -26.64 -36.68
CA ALA A 31 -18.48 -26.17 -37.92
C ALA A 31 -17.66 -24.90 -37.56
N GLU A 32 -16.52 -24.53 -38.12
CA GLU A 32 -15.61 -25.05 -39.13
C GLU A 32 -14.31 -24.23 -38.96
N LEU A 33 -13.18 -24.82 -39.36
CA LEU A 33 -11.86 -24.17 -39.43
C LEU A 33 -11.84 -23.12 -40.54
N GLY A 34 -11.51 -21.87 -40.21
CA GLY A 34 -11.36 -20.76 -41.16
C GLY A 34 -10.08 -19.96 -40.92
N THR A 35 -9.15 -20.08 -41.86
CA THR A 35 -7.82 -19.48 -41.98
C THR A 35 -7.78 -17.94 -42.00
N SER A 36 -6.64 -17.41 -41.54
CA SER A 36 -6.18 -16.00 -41.50
C SER A 36 -6.43 -15.16 -42.76
N PRO A 37 -6.35 -13.82 -42.62
CA PRO A 37 -5.18 -13.19 -43.25
C PRO A 37 -4.49 -12.10 -42.40
N THR A 38 -3.19 -12.03 -42.66
CA THR A 38 -2.18 -11.07 -42.24
C THR A 38 -2.46 -9.69 -42.84
N THR A 39 -2.46 -8.63 -42.03
CA THR A 39 -2.49 -7.25 -42.53
C THR A 39 -1.26 -6.50 -42.02
N THR A 40 -0.29 -6.36 -42.92
CA THR A 40 0.88 -5.49 -42.81
C THR A 40 0.45 -4.04 -43.01
N MET A 41 0.68 -3.16 -42.03
CA MET A 41 0.63 -1.71 -42.23
C MET A 41 1.98 -1.10 -41.88
N GLY A 42 2.69 -0.66 -42.90
CA GLY A 42 3.87 0.18 -42.79
C GLY A 42 3.45 1.64 -42.62
N GLY A 43 3.96 2.27 -41.56
CA GLY A 43 3.82 3.71 -41.31
C GLY A 43 5.19 4.38 -41.35
N THR A 44 5.43 5.16 -42.40
CA THR A 44 6.59 6.04 -42.55
C THR A 44 6.34 7.32 -41.76
N VAL A 45 7.11 7.58 -40.69
CA VAL A 45 7.09 8.86 -39.97
C VAL A 45 8.36 9.64 -40.33
N ALA A 46 8.16 10.80 -40.95
CA ALA A 46 9.19 11.81 -41.16
C ALA A 46 9.13 12.82 -40.01
N THR A 47 10.20 12.92 -39.21
CA THR A 47 10.39 13.98 -38.23
C THR A 47 11.49 14.93 -38.72
N THR A 48 11.06 16.09 -39.19
CA THR A 48 11.90 17.27 -39.45
C THR A 48 12.32 17.90 -38.13
N ALA A 49 13.64 17.98 -37.93
CA ALA A 49 14.26 18.79 -36.89
C ALA A 49 14.22 20.28 -37.28
N SER A 50 13.90 21.14 -36.31
CA SER A 50 14.25 22.56 -36.35
C SER A 50 14.71 23.00 -34.97
N SER A 51 16.03 23.10 -34.85
CA SER A 51 16.75 23.80 -33.80
C SER A 51 16.69 25.30 -34.02
N THR A 52 16.29 26.06 -33.01
CA THR A 52 16.64 27.47 -32.87
C THR A 52 16.79 27.82 -31.40
N ASP A 53 18.04 27.84 -30.95
CA ASP A 53 18.53 28.71 -29.89
C ASP A 53 18.83 30.08 -30.55
N PRO A 54 18.63 31.24 -29.89
CA PRO A 54 19.81 31.84 -29.28
C PRO A 54 19.56 32.72 -28.02
N SER A 55 20.38 32.48 -27.00
CA SER A 55 21.31 33.44 -26.34
C SER A 55 20.85 34.79 -25.76
N THR A 56 21.35 35.05 -24.54
CA THR A 56 22.07 36.24 -24.02
C THR A 56 21.51 37.01 -22.80
N THR A 57 22.45 37.25 -21.86
CA THR A 57 22.64 38.45 -20.98
C THR A 57 21.63 38.70 -19.84
N ASP A 58 21.98 39.22 -18.66
CA ASP A 58 23.23 39.71 -18.07
C ASP A 58 23.11 39.79 -16.53
N ALA A 59 24.24 40.08 -15.89
CA ALA A 59 24.51 40.19 -14.45
C ALA A 59 23.67 41.20 -13.63
N SER A 60 23.56 40.97 -12.31
CA SER A 60 23.72 42.03 -11.29
C SER A 60 23.85 41.47 -9.87
N THR A 61 24.96 41.84 -9.24
CA THR A 61 25.31 41.82 -7.82
C THR A 61 24.31 42.54 -6.89
N SER A 62 24.12 42.05 -5.66
CA SER A 62 23.97 42.91 -4.48
C SER A 62 24.42 42.18 -3.21
N VAL A 63 25.09 42.96 -2.36
CA VAL A 63 25.83 42.57 -1.16
C VAL A 63 24.98 42.90 0.08
N ASN A 64 25.30 42.22 1.19
CA ASN A 64 25.47 42.71 2.57
C ASN A 64 24.64 42.05 3.69
N PRO A 65 25.21 42.02 4.92
CA PRO A 65 25.05 40.94 5.89
C PRO A 65 24.18 41.34 7.08
N THR A 66 23.77 40.34 7.84
CA THR A 66 23.24 40.56 9.20
C THR A 66 24.04 39.74 10.21
N THR A 67 24.82 40.50 10.98
CA THR A 67 25.51 40.11 12.20
C THR A 67 24.49 39.98 13.34
N GLY A 68 24.63 38.96 14.19
CA GLY A 68 23.84 38.83 15.41
C GLY A 68 24.29 37.66 16.28
N SER A 69 25.30 37.89 17.11
CA SER A 69 25.71 37.00 18.19
C SER A 69 24.74 37.09 19.37
N SER A 70 24.41 35.95 19.98
CA SER A 70 24.15 35.85 21.42
C SER A 70 24.47 34.44 21.91
N SER A 71 25.46 34.39 22.78
CA SER A 71 25.84 33.30 23.67
C SER A 71 24.75 32.96 24.67
N ASP A 72 24.51 31.68 24.94
CA ASP A 72 24.20 31.24 26.30
C ASP A 72 24.79 29.84 26.57
N GLU A 73 25.56 29.80 27.65
CA GLU A 73 26.19 28.62 28.23
C GLU A 73 25.19 27.95 29.18
N GLY A 74 25.03 26.64 29.05
CA GLY A 74 24.19 25.83 29.93
C GLY A 74 24.66 24.39 29.97
N SER A 75 25.71 24.13 30.75
CA SER A 75 26.11 22.78 31.14
C SER A 75 25.01 22.09 31.95
N GLY A 76 24.52 20.98 31.42
CA GLY A 76 23.74 19.97 32.14
C GLY A 76 24.18 18.61 31.65
N ASP A 77 25.09 17.98 32.40
CA ASP A 77 25.46 16.58 32.25
C ASP A 77 24.24 15.72 32.64
N ASP A 78 23.48 15.26 31.65
CA ASP A 78 22.59 14.11 31.80
C ASP A 78 22.95 13.09 30.72
N ALA A 79 23.60 12.02 31.15
CA ALA A 79 23.86 10.83 30.38
C ALA A 79 22.54 10.07 30.17
N SER A 80 21.70 10.58 29.27
CA SER A 80 20.72 9.75 28.56
C SER A 80 21.44 9.15 27.37
N THR A 81 21.47 7.82 27.33
CA THR A 81 21.98 7.02 26.23
C THR A 81 21.31 7.47 24.94
N THR A 82 21.96 8.36 24.18
CA THR A 82 21.68 8.61 22.77
C THR A 82 22.12 7.36 22.01
N GLY A 83 21.30 6.31 22.12
CA GLY A 83 21.28 5.26 21.11
C GLY A 83 21.02 5.96 19.79
N SER A 84 22.01 5.92 18.91
CA SER A 84 21.87 6.31 17.52
C SER A 84 20.64 5.58 16.98
N THR A 85 19.52 6.29 16.86
CA THR A 85 18.35 5.80 16.13
C THR A 85 18.80 5.63 14.71
N ALA A 86 19.26 4.44 14.34
CA ALA A 86 19.46 4.10 12.95
C ALA A 86 18.08 4.26 12.31
N LEU A 87 17.91 5.35 11.57
CA LEU A 87 16.65 5.66 10.92
C LEU A 87 16.67 4.93 9.57
N GLY A 88 16.05 3.76 9.53
CA GLY A 88 15.85 2.97 8.31
C GLY A 88 16.46 1.57 8.38
N CYS A 89 16.72 0.98 7.21
CA CYS A 89 17.28 -0.37 7.11
C CYS A 89 18.77 -0.48 7.44
N ASP A 90 19.40 0.62 7.83
CA ASP A 90 20.69 0.62 8.51
C ASP A 90 20.59 0.11 9.96
N ASP A 91 19.38 0.01 10.52
CA ASP A 91 19.15 -0.63 11.81
C ASP A 91 19.33 -2.15 11.70
N THR A 92 20.41 -2.66 12.28
CA THR A 92 20.74 -4.08 12.25
C THR A 92 19.83 -4.95 13.13
N ASP A 93 18.97 -4.33 13.93
CA ASP A 93 18.12 -5.06 14.87
C ASP A 93 16.77 -5.47 14.25
N LEU A 94 16.39 -4.93 13.08
CA LEU A 94 15.17 -5.33 12.36
C LEU A 94 15.31 -6.72 11.73
N LEU A 95 14.31 -7.58 11.95
CA LEU A 95 14.30 -8.96 11.41
C LEU A 95 14.14 -8.99 9.88
N VAL A 96 13.37 -8.08 9.31
CA VAL A 96 13.27 -7.83 7.87
C VAL A 96 13.25 -6.33 7.64
N CYS A 97 14.07 -5.84 6.72
CA CYS A 97 14.03 -4.44 6.29
C CYS A 97 14.39 -4.31 4.81
N GLU A 98 13.64 -3.46 4.10
CA GLU A 98 13.85 -3.09 2.72
C GLU A 98 13.65 -1.57 2.52
N ASP A 99 14.73 -0.89 2.11
CA ASP A 99 14.77 0.55 1.80
C ASP A 99 14.88 0.83 0.28
N PHE A 100 14.92 -0.22 -0.55
CA PHE A 100 15.02 -0.17 -2.01
C PHE A 100 16.32 0.43 -2.58
N GLU A 101 17.27 0.87 -1.75
CA GLU A 101 18.48 1.56 -2.19
C GLU A 101 19.45 0.60 -2.91
N ALA A 102 19.49 -0.67 -2.50
CA ALA A 102 20.36 -1.69 -3.11
C ALA A 102 19.81 -2.25 -4.43
N ALA A 103 18.51 -2.10 -4.68
CA ALA A 103 17.85 -2.64 -5.87
C ALA A 103 18.13 -1.78 -7.10
N ARG A 104 18.17 -2.42 -8.27
CA ARG A 104 18.23 -1.70 -9.55
C ARG A 104 16.85 -1.18 -9.93
N ILE A 105 16.79 -0.01 -10.56
CA ILE A 105 15.56 0.53 -11.16
C ILE A 105 14.90 -0.51 -12.07
N GLY A 106 13.59 -0.69 -11.87
CA GLY A 106 12.73 -1.67 -12.54
C GLY A 106 12.83 -3.10 -12.01
N ALA A 107 13.70 -3.37 -11.03
CA ALA A 107 13.83 -4.69 -10.40
C ALA A 107 12.97 -4.81 -9.13
N TYR A 108 12.96 -6.03 -8.58
CA TYR A 108 12.53 -6.30 -7.21
C TYR A 108 13.78 -6.49 -6.34
N PRO A 109 13.74 -6.06 -5.06
CA PRO A 109 14.89 -6.22 -4.16
C PRO A 109 15.15 -7.67 -3.77
N GLU A 110 16.32 -7.93 -3.19
CA GLU A 110 16.67 -9.27 -2.72
C GLU A 110 15.74 -9.72 -1.57
N GLY A 111 15.31 -10.98 -1.59
CA GLY A 111 14.37 -11.49 -0.57
C GLY A 111 12.91 -11.13 -0.83
N TRP A 112 12.62 -10.39 -1.89
CA TRP A 112 11.27 -10.02 -2.32
C TRP A 112 11.02 -10.41 -3.77
N ASP A 113 9.80 -10.86 -4.07
CA ASP A 113 9.37 -11.15 -5.43
C ASP A 113 7.95 -10.66 -5.67
N LYS A 114 7.65 -10.35 -6.93
CA LYS A 114 6.27 -10.11 -7.32
C LYS A 114 5.44 -11.38 -7.16
N ARG A 115 4.32 -11.29 -6.44
CA ARG A 115 3.45 -12.43 -6.18
C ARG A 115 2.88 -12.99 -7.49
N ALA A 116 3.13 -14.27 -7.73
CA ALA A 116 2.64 -14.95 -8.93
C ALA A 116 1.11 -15.12 -8.95
N THR A 117 0.48 -15.29 -7.78
CA THR A 117 -0.98 -15.48 -7.65
C THR A 117 -1.64 -14.26 -7.04
N GLY A 118 -2.92 -14.03 -7.32
CA GLY A 118 -3.62 -12.83 -6.85
C GLY A 118 -3.05 -11.54 -7.44
N THR A 119 -2.31 -11.64 -8.55
CA THR A 119 -1.95 -10.52 -9.42
C THR A 119 -2.80 -10.64 -10.66
N TRP A 120 -3.54 -9.60 -11.00
CA TRP A 120 -4.36 -9.55 -12.21
C TRP A 120 -4.34 -8.15 -12.78
N LEU A 121 -4.47 -8.07 -14.11
CA LEU A 121 -4.38 -6.86 -14.93
C LEU A 121 -2.99 -6.17 -14.83
N GLY A 122 -2.49 -5.77 -16.00
CA GLY A 122 -1.06 -5.59 -16.27
C GLY A 122 -0.49 -4.24 -15.86
N ASN A 123 -0.40 -3.99 -14.55
CA ASN A 123 0.25 -2.79 -14.05
C ASN A 123 1.74 -3.02 -13.77
N THR A 124 2.54 -1.98 -14.01
CA THR A 124 3.98 -2.00 -13.75
C THR A 124 4.25 -1.78 -12.27
N MET A 125 5.10 -2.64 -11.70
CA MET A 125 5.64 -2.50 -10.36
C MET A 125 7.13 -2.80 -10.41
N GLY A 126 7.92 -1.98 -9.72
CA GLY A 126 9.37 -2.15 -9.57
C GLY A 126 9.98 -0.94 -8.88
N VAL A 127 11.24 -1.06 -8.48
CA VAL A 127 11.98 0.05 -7.87
C VAL A 127 12.14 1.21 -8.85
N ALA A 128 11.99 2.44 -8.40
CA ALA A 128 12.09 3.67 -9.18
C ALA A 128 12.86 4.76 -8.44
N ASP A 129 13.27 5.81 -9.15
CA ASP A 129 14.05 6.96 -8.67
C ASP A 129 13.33 8.31 -8.87
N ASP A 130 12.02 8.28 -9.12
CA ASP A 130 11.19 9.48 -9.35
C ASP A 130 10.54 10.03 -8.08
N ASP A 131 10.51 9.26 -6.99
CA ASP A 131 10.07 9.67 -5.64
C ASP A 131 10.63 8.68 -4.61
N ALA A 132 10.89 9.15 -3.38
CA ALA A 132 11.34 8.31 -2.27
C ALA A 132 11.00 8.99 -0.94
N TYR A 133 10.73 8.21 0.10
CA TYR A 133 10.55 8.74 1.44
C TYR A 133 11.93 9.00 2.07
N ARG A 134 12.83 8.03 1.95
CA ARG A 134 14.24 8.15 2.34
C ARG A 134 15.14 7.78 1.16
N GLY A 135 16.36 8.29 1.15
CA GLY A 135 17.33 7.91 0.12
C GLY A 135 16.95 8.46 -1.25
N THR A 136 17.03 7.61 -2.26
CA THR A 136 16.81 7.96 -3.68
C THR A 136 15.91 6.99 -4.42
N HIS A 137 15.54 5.86 -3.82
CA HIS A 137 14.72 4.84 -4.44
C HIS A 137 13.47 4.54 -3.62
N SER A 138 12.42 4.10 -4.31
CA SER A 138 11.26 3.50 -3.67
C SER A 138 10.66 2.43 -4.56
N LEU A 139 9.78 1.59 -4.03
CA LEU A 139 8.89 0.79 -4.86
C LEU A 139 7.85 1.71 -5.51
N ARG A 140 7.70 1.64 -6.83
CA ARG A 140 6.68 2.37 -7.58
C ARG A 140 5.67 1.41 -8.20
N ILE A 141 4.40 1.72 -8.05
CA ILE A 141 3.28 0.92 -8.56
C ILE A 141 2.41 1.83 -9.43
N ALA A 142 2.23 1.46 -10.70
CA ALA A 142 1.17 2.05 -11.52
C ALA A 142 -0.17 1.48 -11.04
N GLY A 143 -1.10 2.33 -10.63
CA GLY A 143 -2.36 1.87 -10.06
C GLY A 143 -3.30 1.22 -11.08
N GLY A 144 -3.39 1.80 -12.28
CA GLY A 144 -4.21 1.30 -13.37
C GLY A 144 -5.73 1.33 -13.08
N GLU A 145 -6.55 0.93 -14.05
CA GLU A 145 -8.01 1.01 -13.90
C GLU A 145 -8.56 0.02 -12.86
N ASN A 146 -7.99 -1.18 -12.83
CA ASN A 146 -8.33 -2.28 -11.93
C ASN A 146 -7.14 -3.23 -11.83
N GLY A 147 -6.94 -3.89 -10.70
CA GLY A 147 -5.89 -4.90 -10.61
C GLY A 147 -5.36 -5.11 -9.21
N ALA A 148 -4.35 -5.97 -9.12
CA ALA A 148 -3.54 -6.08 -7.92
C ALA A 148 -2.08 -6.35 -8.27
N GLN A 149 -1.19 -5.64 -7.58
CA GLN A 149 0.26 -5.80 -7.64
C GLN A 149 0.77 -5.97 -6.22
N TRP A 150 1.40 -7.12 -5.96
CA TRP A 150 1.90 -7.48 -4.63
C TRP A 150 3.37 -7.81 -4.70
N LEU A 151 4.17 -7.17 -3.86
CA LEU A 151 5.54 -7.55 -3.56
C LEU A 151 5.52 -8.41 -2.30
N SER A 152 5.85 -9.69 -2.46
CA SER A 152 5.83 -10.69 -1.39
C SER A 152 7.23 -10.93 -0.84
N TYR A 153 7.34 -10.99 0.48
CA TYR A 153 8.57 -11.46 1.10
C TYR A 153 8.70 -12.96 0.86
N VAL A 154 9.80 -13.39 0.24
CA VAL A 154 10.08 -14.80 -0.08
C VAL A 154 11.09 -15.43 0.87
N GLY A 155 11.59 -14.66 1.84
CA GLY A 155 12.32 -15.22 2.97
C GLY A 155 11.41 -16.06 3.88
N GLY A 156 12.02 -16.90 4.71
CA GLY A 156 11.27 -17.66 5.71
C GLY A 156 10.74 -16.74 6.80
N LEU A 157 9.41 -16.74 7.01
CA LEU A 157 8.78 -15.89 8.03
C LEU A 157 9.15 -16.26 9.47
N GLY A 158 9.48 -17.52 9.74
CA GLY A 158 9.85 -17.95 11.10
C GLY A 158 8.76 -17.58 12.13
N GLU A 159 9.13 -16.85 13.17
CA GLU A 159 8.23 -16.39 14.23
C GLU A 159 7.28 -15.27 13.76
N LEU A 160 7.66 -14.49 12.74
CA LEU A 160 6.83 -13.44 12.13
C LEU A 160 5.52 -13.99 11.51
N ALA A 161 5.49 -15.30 11.23
CA ALA A 161 4.31 -15.99 10.74
C ALA A 161 3.15 -16.00 11.77
N THR A 162 3.46 -15.94 13.07
CA THR A 162 2.48 -16.03 14.15
C THR A 162 2.20 -14.67 14.79
N ALA A 163 3.22 -13.84 14.95
CA ALA A 163 3.04 -12.47 15.41
C ALA A 163 4.12 -11.58 14.80
N HIS A 164 3.76 -10.38 14.37
CA HIS A 164 4.72 -9.40 13.88
C HIS A 164 4.18 -7.99 14.00
N TRP A 165 5.12 -7.06 14.13
CA TRP A 165 4.95 -5.69 13.72
C TRP A 165 5.39 -5.54 12.28
N GLY A 166 4.71 -4.69 11.53
CA GLY A 166 5.15 -4.27 10.22
C GLY A 166 4.98 -2.78 10.03
N ARG A 167 5.83 -2.20 9.19
CA ARG A 167 5.84 -0.78 8.87
C ARG A 167 6.14 -0.60 7.39
N MET A 168 5.49 0.37 6.77
CA MET A 168 5.91 0.93 5.48
C MET A 168 5.56 2.41 5.41
N PHE A 169 6.28 3.15 4.59
CA PHE A 169 5.90 4.50 4.20
C PHE A 169 5.20 4.43 2.86
N VAL A 170 4.09 5.16 2.72
CA VAL A 170 3.23 5.10 1.54
C VAL A 170 2.95 6.51 1.06
N LYS A 171 2.92 6.68 -0.26
CA LYS A 171 2.42 7.87 -0.92
C LYS A 171 1.51 7.50 -2.08
N VAL A 172 0.29 8.03 -2.08
CA VAL A 172 -0.64 7.92 -3.21
C VAL A 172 -0.65 9.27 -3.92
N GLN A 173 -0.03 9.33 -5.11
CA GLN A 173 0.07 10.57 -5.86
C GLN A 173 -1.29 11.08 -6.35
N THR A 174 -1.40 12.40 -6.49
CA THR A 174 -2.55 13.02 -7.14
C THR A 174 -2.33 13.12 -8.67
N PRO A 175 -3.33 12.79 -9.51
CA PRO A 175 -4.71 12.49 -9.14
C PRO A 175 -4.85 11.11 -8.50
N ALA A 176 -5.55 11.05 -7.37
CA ALA A 176 -5.75 9.82 -6.61
C ALA A 176 -6.76 8.88 -7.32
N PRO A 177 -6.94 7.64 -6.85
CA PRO A 177 -7.71 6.62 -7.56
C PRO A 177 -9.23 6.77 -7.45
N TRP A 178 -9.73 7.97 -7.16
CA TRP A 178 -11.15 8.23 -6.91
C TRP A 178 -12.09 7.57 -7.92
N PRO A 179 -13.09 6.79 -7.46
CA PRO A 179 -14.02 6.11 -8.36
C PRO A 179 -14.96 7.11 -9.02
N GLY A 180 -15.29 6.85 -10.29
CA GLY A 180 -16.33 7.63 -11.00
C GLY A 180 -17.75 7.36 -10.50
N GLU A 181 -17.99 6.17 -9.92
CA GLU A 181 -19.26 5.75 -9.36
C GLU A 181 -19.08 4.74 -8.22
N GLY A 182 -20.07 4.63 -7.33
CA GLY A 182 -20.02 3.66 -6.23
C GLY A 182 -18.89 3.93 -5.23
N VAL A 183 -18.10 2.88 -4.96
CA VAL A 183 -16.94 2.92 -4.07
C VAL A 183 -15.76 2.21 -4.71
N LEU A 184 -14.55 2.54 -4.27
CA LEU A 184 -13.33 1.83 -4.60
C LEU A 184 -12.77 1.17 -3.34
N HIS A 185 -12.80 -0.15 -3.28
CA HIS A 185 -12.05 -0.91 -2.29
C HIS A 185 -10.65 -1.15 -2.84
N GLY A 186 -9.64 -0.71 -2.09
CA GLY A 186 -8.26 -1.10 -2.30
C GLY A 186 -7.56 -1.61 -1.06
N ASP A 187 -6.50 -2.38 -1.25
CA ASP A 187 -5.69 -2.96 -0.17
C ASP A 187 -4.21 -2.61 -0.36
N LEU A 188 -3.53 -2.27 0.73
CA LEU A 188 -2.12 -1.85 0.75
C LEU A 188 -1.20 -2.95 1.31
N PHE A 189 -1.75 -3.77 2.20
CA PHE A 189 -1.07 -4.90 2.83
C PHE A 189 -1.96 -6.13 2.75
N GLU A 190 -1.35 -7.29 2.51
CA GLU A 190 -2.02 -8.59 2.62
C GLU A 190 -1.10 -9.67 3.20
N ALA A 191 -1.57 -10.34 4.26
CA ALA A 191 -0.96 -11.55 4.78
C ALA A 191 -1.93 -12.73 4.68
N ARG A 192 -1.42 -13.89 4.24
CA ARG A 192 -2.23 -15.05 3.87
C ARG A 192 -1.78 -16.29 4.61
N GLY A 193 -2.74 -17.10 5.05
CA GLY A 193 -2.44 -18.34 5.75
C GLY A 193 -3.61 -19.31 5.76
N PRO A 194 -3.34 -20.62 5.97
CA PRO A 194 -4.39 -21.60 6.17
C PRO A 194 -5.23 -21.26 7.41
N PHE A 195 -6.54 -21.36 7.29
CA PHE A 195 -7.47 -21.12 8.39
C PHE A 195 -8.61 -22.13 8.36
N GLY A 196 -8.74 -22.93 9.42
CA GLY A 196 -9.71 -24.03 9.44
C GLY A 196 -9.49 -25.08 8.35
N GLU A 197 -10.45 -25.99 8.19
CA GLU A 197 -10.33 -27.10 7.23
C GLU A 197 -10.50 -26.61 5.79
N GLY A 198 -9.39 -26.58 5.05
CA GLY A 198 -9.38 -26.34 3.60
C GLY A 198 -9.57 -24.88 3.17
N ASN A 199 -9.59 -23.91 4.10
CA ASN A 199 -9.68 -22.50 3.75
C ASN A 199 -8.33 -21.79 3.91
N THR A 200 -8.22 -20.67 3.19
CA THR A 200 -7.15 -19.70 3.35
C THR A 200 -7.80 -18.37 3.66
N ASN A 201 -7.31 -17.72 4.71
CA ASN A 201 -7.70 -16.35 5.01
C ASN A 201 -6.62 -15.41 4.47
N SER A 202 -7.05 -14.32 3.87
CA SER A 202 -6.20 -13.20 3.49
C SER A 202 -6.61 -12.01 4.35
N VAL A 203 -5.75 -11.64 5.30
CA VAL A 203 -5.96 -10.54 6.25
C VAL A 203 -5.29 -9.29 5.68
N ARG A 204 -6.02 -8.18 5.66
CA ARG A 204 -5.62 -6.97 4.94
C ARG A 204 -5.85 -5.72 5.73
N TRP A 205 -4.97 -4.76 5.48
CA TRP A 205 -5.20 -3.36 5.75
C TRP A 205 -5.37 -2.64 4.42
N GLY A 206 -6.50 -1.95 4.31
CA GLY A 206 -6.90 -1.33 3.07
C GLY A 206 -7.71 -0.08 3.29
N ILE A 207 -8.33 0.37 2.21
CA ILE A 207 -9.12 1.57 2.13
C ILE A 207 -10.41 1.30 1.36
N VAL A 208 -11.43 2.11 1.64
CA VAL A 208 -12.59 2.25 0.75
C VAL A 208 -12.80 3.72 0.44
N GLU A 209 -12.75 4.07 -0.83
CA GLU A 209 -12.98 5.43 -1.32
C GLU A 209 -14.40 5.61 -1.84
N ASN A 210 -14.88 6.85 -1.81
CA ASN A 210 -16.17 7.21 -2.35
C ASN A 210 -16.07 8.32 -3.40
N THR A 211 -17.20 8.59 -4.06
CA THR A 211 -17.32 9.63 -5.09
C THR A 211 -17.24 11.06 -4.57
N GLN A 212 -17.15 11.27 -3.24
CA GLN A 212 -16.93 12.57 -2.61
C GLN A 212 -15.44 12.84 -2.35
N GLN A 213 -14.55 12.02 -2.92
CA GLN A 213 -13.10 12.13 -2.73
C GLN A 213 -12.72 12.04 -1.25
N ARG A 214 -13.34 11.09 -0.56
CA ARG A 214 -13.02 10.70 0.81
C ARG A 214 -12.81 9.21 0.86
N PHE A 215 -11.97 8.77 1.79
CA PHE A 215 -11.81 7.34 2.08
C PHE A 215 -11.90 7.05 3.58
N GLN A 216 -12.12 5.77 3.87
CA GLN A 216 -12.01 5.17 5.20
C GLN A 216 -10.89 4.14 5.17
N TRP A 217 -10.24 3.92 6.31
CA TRP A 217 -9.36 2.77 6.53
C TRP A 217 -10.19 1.55 6.90
N ILE A 218 -9.75 0.36 6.49
CA ILE A 218 -10.43 -0.90 6.79
C ILE A 218 -9.47 -1.99 7.25
N TYR A 219 -9.93 -2.76 8.25
CA TYR A 219 -9.49 -4.14 8.48
C TYR A 219 -10.37 -5.05 7.64
N ASN A 220 -9.77 -5.94 6.85
CA ASN A 220 -10.53 -6.83 5.98
C ASN A 220 -9.99 -8.26 5.99
N VAL A 221 -10.89 -9.23 5.93
CA VAL A 221 -10.56 -10.66 5.82
C VAL A 221 -11.33 -11.28 4.69
N GLN A 222 -10.59 -11.66 3.65
CA GLN A 222 -11.10 -12.48 2.57
C GLN A 222 -10.94 -13.96 2.91
N ARG A 223 -12.07 -14.68 2.98
CA ARG A 223 -12.13 -16.15 3.09
C ARG A 223 -12.41 -16.75 1.71
N SER A 224 -12.25 -18.06 1.58
CA SER A 224 -12.52 -18.78 0.32
C SER A 224 -13.92 -18.53 -0.28
N SER A 225 -14.93 -18.23 0.55
CA SER A 225 -16.33 -18.15 0.13
C SER A 225 -17.05 -16.83 0.45
N ASN A 226 -16.43 -15.95 1.23
CA ASN A 226 -17.03 -14.71 1.72
C ASN A 226 -15.98 -13.80 2.34
N GLU A 227 -16.39 -12.59 2.70
CA GLU A 227 -15.52 -11.53 3.20
C GLU A 227 -16.19 -10.85 4.40
N PHE A 228 -15.40 -10.25 5.29
CA PHE A 228 -15.87 -9.31 6.29
C PHE A 228 -14.82 -8.25 6.56
N GLY A 229 -15.24 -7.13 7.12
CA GLY A 229 -14.32 -6.08 7.54
C GLY A 229 -14.96 -5.06 8.45
N THR A 230 -14.12 -4.22 9.03
CA THR A 230 -14.50 -3.06 9.84
C THR A 230 -13.83 -1.84 9.25
N GLY A 231 -14.53 -0.71 9.22
CA GLY A 231 -14.02 0.53 8.64
C GLY A 231 -14.20 1.75 9.54
N THR A 232 -13.35 2.74 9.32
CA THR A 232 -13.50 4.07 9.93
C THR A 232 -14.62 4.89 9.26
N ASP A 233 -14.84 6.11 9.71
CA ASP A 233 -15.62 7.07 8.92
C ASP A 233 -14.87 7.50 7.64
N TYR A 234 -15.61 7.96 6.62
CA TYR A 234 -15.07 8.54 5.37
C TYR A 234 -14.58 9.97 5.60
N VAL A 235 -13.51 10.12 6.34
CA VAL A 235 -12.95 11.43 6.74
C VAL A 235 -11.54 11.67 6.22
N TYR A 236 -10.92 10.67 5.60
CA TYR A 236 -9.55 10.76 5.08
C TYR A 236 -9.54 11.23 3.61
N GLU A 237 -8.45 11.86 3.22
CA GLU A 237 -8.22 12.43 1.90
C GLU A 237 -6.80 12.11 1.45
N TRP A 238 -6.60 11.87 0.15
CA TRP A 238 -5.27 11.82 -0.42
C TRP A 238 -4.79 13.25 -0.72
N ASP A 239 -3.66 13.64 -0.12
CA ASP A 239 -3.00 14.93 -0.35
C ASP A 239 -1.74 14.81 -1.21
N GLY A 240 -1.32 13.58 -1.52
CA GLY A 240 -0.10 13.32 -2.28
C GLY A 240 1.16 13.38 -1.42
N GLU A 241 1.05 13.38 -0.10
CA GLU A 241 2.19 13.32 0.81
C GLU A 241 2.50 11.89 1.26
N TRP A 242 3.70 11.69 1.77
CA TRP A 242 4.11 10.44 2.41
C TRP A 242 3.50 10.35 3.80
N PHE A 243 3.04 9.16 4.17
CA PHE A 243 2.62 8.84 5.54
C PHE A 243 3.19 7.48 5.96
N CYS A 244 3.38 7.30 7.26
CA CYS A 244 3.79 6.04 7.84
C CYS A 244 2.55 5.19 8.15
N MET A 245 2.54 3.95 7.67
CA MET A 245 1.59 2.92 8.04
C MET A 245 2.32 1.85 8.85
N GLU A 246 1.97 1.70 10.12
CA GLU A 246 2.46 0.64 11.00
C GLU A 246 1.29 -0.26 11.42
N TRP A 247 1.50 -1.57 11.46
CA TRP A 247 0.50 -2.53 11.92
C TRP A 247 1.12 -3.57 12.85
N HIS A 248 0.27 -4.21 13.63
CA HIS A 248 0.60 -5.39 14.42
C HIS A 248 -0.47 -6.46 14.23
N HIS A 249 -0.03 -7.69 14.01
CA HIS A 249 -0.88 -8.88 13.99
C HIS A 249 -0.35 -9.90 14.97
N ASP A 250 -1.23 -10.48 15.80
CA ASP A 250 -0.92 -11.61 16.67
C ASP A 250 -1.99 -12.69 16.52
N GLN A 251 -1.59 -13.82 15.96
CA GLN A 251 -2.44 -15.00 15.75
C GLN A 251 -2.85 -15.65 17.07
N THR A 252 -1.98 -15.62 18.09
CA THR A 252 -2.24 -16.27 19.38
C THR A 252 -3.29 -15.52 20.17
N THR A 253 -3.18 -14.19 20.26
CA THR A 253 -4.15 -13.34 20.96
C THR A 253 -5.33 -12.95 20.09
N GLN A 254 -5.25 -13.18 18.77
CA GLN A 254 -6.22 -12.70 17.78
C GLN A 254 -6.39 -11.18 17.88
N GLU A 255 -5.27 -10.47 17.86
CA GLU A 255 -5.21 -9.00 17.90
C GLU A 255 -4.67 -8.46 16.57
N ALA A 256 -5.32 -7.42 16.06
CA ALA A 256 -4.88 -6.68 14.89
C ALA A 256 -5.08 -5.19 15.08
N THR A 257 -4.02 -4.40 14.90
CA THR A 257 -4.01 -2.96 15.16
C THR A 257 -3.28 -2.22 14.05
N LEU A 258 -3.70 -0.98 13.80
CA LEU A 258 -3.15 -0.11 12.76
C LEU A 258 -2.80 1.24 13.38
N TRP A 259 -1.65 1.80 13.00
CA TRP A 259 -1.21 3.15 13.31
C TRP A 259 -0.87 3.89 12.03
N LEU A 260 -1.23 5.18 12.01
CA LEU A 260 -0.90 6.11 10.94
C LEU A 260 -0.12 7.26 11.55
N ASP A 261 1.10 7.50 11.06
CA ASP A 261 2.02 8.51 11.61
C ASP A 261 2.16 8.41 13.13
N GLY A 262 2.24 7.17 13.64
CA GLY A 262 2.36 6.85 15.06
C GLY A 262 1.06 6.94 15.87
N VAL A 263 -0.06 7.36 15.27
CA VAL A 263 -1.38 7.46 15.92
C VAL A 263 -2.23 6.24 15.63
N GLU A 264 -2.74 5.59 16.67
CA GLU A 264 -3.57 4.39 16.53
C GLU A 264 -4.93 4.69 15.89
N VAL A 265 -5.35 3.84 14.96
CA VAL A 265 -6.68 3.87 14.34
C VAL A 265 -7.61 2.94 15.13
N GLU A 266 -7.96 3.33 16.35
CA GLU A 266 -8.72 2.52 17.30
C GLU A 266 -10.04 1.96 16.71
N ALA A 267 -10.69 2.70 15.81
CA ALA A 267 -11.98 2.34 15.23
C ALA A 267 -11.98 1.04 14.41
N ILE A 268 -10.82 0.58 13.95
CA ILE A 268 -10.65 -0.68 13.20
C ILE A 268 -9.74 -1.68 13.89
N THR A 269 -9.35 -1.41 15.14
CA THR A 269 -8.63 -2.38 15.97
C THR A 269 -9.50 -3.61 16.20
N GLN A 270 -8.88 -4.77 16.11
CA GLN A 270 -9.52 -6.07 16.33
C GLN A 270 -8.94 -6.76 17.55
N ASP A 271 -9.82 -7.43 18.28
CA ASP A 271 -9.46 -8.35 19.36
C ASP A 271 -10.21 -9.68 19.22
N ALA A 272 -9.87 -10.67 20.04
CA ALA A 272 -10.49 -11.99 20.01
C ALA A 272 -12.03 -11.99 20.09
N SER A 273 -12.65 -10.98 20.72
CA SER A 273 -14.11 -10.86 20.83
C SER A 273 -14.78 -10.50 19.50
N MET A 274 -14.01 -9.91 18.57
CA MET A 274 -14.46 -9.54 17.22
C MET A 274 -14.24 -10.65 16.19
N ASN A 275 -13.55 -11.74 16.57
CA ASN A 275 -13.21 -12.87 15.71
C ASN A 275 -12.50 -12.42 14.41
N PRO A 276 -11.28 -11.88 14.50
CA PRO A 276 -10.54 -11.36 13.35
C PRO A 276 -10.03 -12.45 12.41
N GLU A 277 -10.10 -13.73 12.81
CA GLU A 277 -9.72 -14.88 12.00
C GLU A 277 -8.29 -14.81 11.42
N ILE A 278 -7.34 -14.35 12.25
CA ILE A 278 -5.91 -14.25 11.92
C ILE A 278 -5.34 -15.67 11.82
N PRO A 279 -4.80 -16.10 10.65
CA PRO A 279 -4.13 -17.39 10.52
C PRO A 279 -2.65 -17.32 10.90
N ILE A 280 -1.99 -18.47 10.93
CA ILE A 280 -0.52 -18.50 10.82
C ILE A 280 -0.18 -18.19 9.36
N TYR A 281 0.57 -17.12 9.14
CA TYR A 281 0.86 -16.64 7.79
C TYR A 281 1.92 -17.50 7.11
N GLY A 282 1.68 -17.83 5.84
CA GLY A 282 2.68 -18.39 4.94
C GLY A 282 3.23 -17.37 3.95
N ASP A 283 2.65 -16.18 3.90
CA ASP A 283 2.92 -15.15 2.91
C ASP A 283 2.54 -13.79 3.48
N ILE A 284 3.44 -12.81 3.35
CA ILE A 284 3.24 -11.40 3.70
C ILE A 284 3.59 -10.57 2.47
N SER A 285 2.74 -9.61 2.13
CA SER A 285 2.96 -8.76 0.97
C SER A 285 2.50 -7.33 1.20
N VAL A 286 3.21 -6.42 0.57
CA VAL A 286 2.85 -5.01 0.45
C VAL A 286 2.61 -4.68 -1.03
N GLY A 287 1.79 -3.69 -1.30
CA GLY A 287 1.52 -3.28 -2.67
C GLY A 287 0.25 -2.47 -2.81
N TRP A 288 -0.45 -2.71 -3.91
CA TRP A 288 -1.74 -2.10 -4.16
C TRP A 288 -2.66 -3.08 -4.88
N ALA A 289 -3.85 -3.28 -4.34
CA ALA A 289 -4.98 -3.87 -5.05
C ALA A 289 -6.12 -2.87 -5.12
N ASN A 290 -6.87 -2.86 -6.22
CA ASN A 290 -8.16 -2.21 -6.31
C ASN A 290 -9.16 -3.06 -7.10
N TYR A 291 -10.35 -3.24 -6.53
CA TYR A 291 -11.34 -4.20 -7.01
C TYR A 291 -12.40 -3.58 -7.93
N GLN A 292 -12.66 -2.29 -7.80
CA GLN A 292 -13.53 -1.54 -8.69
C GLN A 292 -12.69 -0.68 -9.66
N ILE A 293 -13.37 -0.07 -10.61
CA ILE A 293 -12.75 0.85 -11.58
C ILE A 293 -12.29 2.11 -10.84
N ALA A 294 -10.99 2.35 -10.88
CA ALA A 294 -10.34 3.55 -10.40
C ALA A 294 -10.02 4.51 -11.55
N ASN A 295 -9.65 5.75 -11.22
CA ASN A 295 -8.86 6.57 -12.13
C ASN A 295 -7.59 5.78 -12.53
N PRO A 296 -7.26 5.56 -13.81
CA PRO A 296 -6.12 4.72 -14.18
C PRO A 296 -4.75 5.41 -14.05
N GLU A 297 -4.69 6.72 -13.81
CA GLU A 297 -3.46 7.52 -13.87
C GLU A 297 -2.71 7.63 -12.53
N PHE A 298 -3.28 7.13 -11.43
CA PHE A 298 -2.65 7.22 -10.12
C PHE A 298 -1.41 6.33 -10.00
N VAL A 299 -0.51 6.77 -9.13
CA VAL A 299 0.74 6.09 -8.79
C VAL A 299 0.81 5.95 -7.29
N VAL A 300 1.25 4.78 -6.84
CA VAL A 300 1.54 4.51 -5.43
C VAL A 300 3.04 4.28 -5.28
N HIS A 301 3.64 4.94 -4.31
CA HIS A 301 4.99 4.69 -3.87
C HIS A 301 4.97 4.04 -2.48
N ILE A 302 5.86 3.06 -2.28
CA ILE A 302 6.09 2.40 -1.00
C ILE A 302 7.59 2.43 -0.73
N ASP A 303 7.96 2.72 0.52
CA ASP A 303 9.34 2.80 0.97
C ASP A 303 9.48 2.24 2.39
N GLU A 304 10.72 1.93 2.80
CA GLU A 304 11.09 1.63 4.19
C GLU A 304 10.26 0.51 4.84
N VAL A 305 10.05 -0.58 4.08
CA VAL A 305 9.27 -1.74 4.50
C VAL A 305 10.05 -2.53 5.55
N ALA A 306 9.47 -2.73 6.71
CA ALA A 306 10.09 -3.52 7.77
C ALA A 306 9.09 -4.46 8.46
N LEU A 307 9.62 -5.57 8.98
CA LEU A 307 8.90 -6.50 9.85
C LEU A 307 9.79 -6.84 11.05
N ASP A 308 9.18 -6.91 12.23
CA ASP A 308 9.89 -7.21 13.46
C ASP A 308 8.99 -7.91 14.50
N ASP A 309 9.59 -8.45 15.56
CA ASP A 309 8.86 -9.02 16.70
C ASP A 309 8.53 -7.99 17.80
N ALA A 310 9.09 -6.79 17.68
CA ALA A 310 8.83 -5.63 18.51
C ALA A 310 8.27 -4.46 17.70
N ARG A 311 7.62 -3.52 18.39
CA ARG A 311 7.08 -2.31 17.75
C ARG A 311 8.22 -1.50 17.12
N ILE A 312 8.03 -1.12 15.86
CA ILE A 312 9.03 -0.45 15.03
C ILE A 312 8.95 1.08 15.21
N GLY A 313 7.73 1.61 15.23
CA GLY A 313 7.42 3.03 15.30
C GLY A 313 7.47 3.74 13.94
N CYS A 314 6.92 4.95 13.94
CA CYS A 314 6.98 5.90 12.83
C CYS A 314 7.93 7.08 13.11
N ASP A 315 8.65 7.04 14.24
CA ASP A 315 9.58 8.09 14.63
C ASP A 315 10.78 8.09 13.66
N GLY A 316 10.97 9.20 12.94
CA GLY A 316 11.87 9.29 11.78
C GLY A 316 11.32 10.09 10.60
N LEU A 317 10.18 10.76 10.77
CA LEU A 317 9.69 11.90 9.97
C LEU A 317 10.58 13.14 10.14
#